data_AF-A0A170UJ31-F1
#
_entry.id   AF-A0A170UJ31-F1
#
_cell.length_a   1.000
_cell.length_b   1.000
_cell.length_c   1.000
_cell.angle_alpha   90.00
_cell.angle_beta   90.00
_cell.angle_gamma   90.00
#
_symmetry.space_group_name_H-M   'P 1'
#
loop_
_entity.id
_entity.type
_entity.pdbx_description
1 polymer ?
#
loop_
_entity_poly.entity_id
_entity_poly.type
_entity_poly.pdbx_seq_one_letter_code
_entity_poly.pdbx_strand_id
1 'polypeptide(L)'
;NYTCISFMRKYYWPDPNLPAVIHKSFIPTAYKARHVCMNQEIVYSSDLPTFGPHRAAWPRYGEYKFLPRQRWIHSLEHGAVVMLYHPCAHPFIVKLIKDIVKSCLYRHIITPYTLLPHNRPIALLTWG
;
A
#
# COMPACT_ATOMS: atom_id res chain seq x y z
N ASN A 1 -11.56 5.28 5.77
CA ASN A 1 -11.06 6.38 6.64
C ASN A 1 -9.61 6.63 6.26
N TYR A 2 -9.25 7.80 5.71
CA TYR A 2 -7.89 8.14 5.25
C TYR A 2 -7.28 9.30 6.05
N THR A 3 -7.98 9.75 7.08
CA THR A 3 -7.63 10.91 7.91
C THR A 3 -7.06 10.46 9.24
N CYS A 4 -6.10 11.21 9.78
CA CYS A 4 -5.62 10.99 11.13
C CYS A 4 -6.59 11.62 12.14
N ILE A 5 -7.32 10.80 12.90
CA ILE A 5 -8.25 11.26 13.94
C ILE A 5 -7.58 11.10 15.31
N SER A 6 -6.40 11.71 15.49
CA SER A 6 -5.71 11.70 16.79
C SER A 6 -6.09 12.96 17.57
N PHE A 7 -6.87 12.78 18.63
CA PHE A 7 -7.33 13.85 19.55
C PHE A 7 -6.15 14.57 20.27
N MET A 8 -4.91 14.08 20.14
CA MET A 8 -3.72 14.64 20.81
C MET A 8 -2.49 14.83 19.91
N ARG A 9 -2.63 15.05 18.59
CA ARG A 9 -1.50 15.39 17.68
C ARG A 9 -0.25 14.49 17.82
N LYS A 10 -0.38 13.26 18.32
CA LYS A 10 0.76 12.36 18.49
C LYS A 10 0.96 11.60 17.20
N TYR A 11 1.85 12.10 16.35
CA TYR A 11 2.32 11.38 15.18
C TYR A 11 3.05 10.09 15.59
N TYR A 12 2.95 9.06 14.75
CA TYR A 12 3.69 7.82 14.92
C TYR A 12 5.09 8.01 14.36
N TRP A 13 6.06 8.02 15.28
CA TRP A 13 7.47 8.01 14.95
C TRP A 13 7.91 6.57 14.67
N PRO A 14 8.69 6.33 13.59
CA PRO A 14 9.33 5.04 13.41
C PRO A 14 10.36 4.83 14.52
N ASP A 15 10.38 3.63 15.09
CA ASP A 15 11.41 3.23 16.03
C ASP A 15 12.69 2.86 15.27
N PRO A 16 13.82 3.57 15.48
CA PRO A 16 15.08 3.28 14.79
C PRO A 16 15.65 1.91 15.15
N ASN A 17 15.27 1.32 16.29
CA ASN A 17 15.70 0.00 16.72
C ASN A 17 14.83 -1.12 16.14
N LEU A 18 13.74 -0.78 15.45
CA LEU A 18 12.83 -1.75 14.85
C LEU A 18 13.20 -1.96 13.37
N PRO A 19 13.86 -3.06 13.00
CA PRO A 19 14.28 -3.29 11.63
C PRO A 19 13.07 -3.47 10.69
N ALA A 20 13.28 -3.15 9.42
CA ALA A 20 12.31 -3.43 8.37
C ALA A 20 12.09 -4.96 8.25
N VAL A 21 10.84 -5.36 8.09
CA VAL A 21 10.46 -6.77 7.89
C VAL A 21 10.11 -6.97 6.43
N ILE A 22 10.77 -7.94 5.80
CA ILE A 22 10.48 -8.34 4.42
C ILE A 22 9.55 -9.55 4.46
N HIS A 23 8.32 -9.36 3.99
CA HIS A 23 7.37 -10.45 3.80
C HIS A 23 7.36 -10.86 2.32
N LYS A 24 7.54 -12.16 2.05
CA LYS A 24 7.48 -12.72 0.69
C LYS A 24 6.38 -13.76 0.63
N SER A 25 5.61 -13.73 -0.45
CA SER A 25 4.59 -14.74 -0.73
C SER A 25 5.03 -15.56 -1.93
N PHE A 26 4.97 -16.88 -1.82
CA PHE A 26 5.22 -17.76 -2.96
C PHE A 26 3.95 -17.83 -3.81
N ILE A 27 4.05 -17.39 -5.05
CA ILE A 27 2.96 -17.42 -6.02
C ILE A 27 3.39 -18.32 -7.17
N PRO A 28 2.65 -19.40 -7.49
CA PRO A 28 2.97 -20.26 -8.62
C PRO A 28 3.01 -19.48 -9.94
N THR A 29 3.90 -19.85 -10.86
CA THR A 29 4.01 -19.21 -12.18
C THR A 29 2.73 -19.31 -13.01
N ALA A 30 1.93 -20.35 -12.79
CA ALA A 30 0.63 -20.54 -13.43
C ALA A 30 -0.51 -19.69 -12.82
N TYR A 31 -0.26 -19.00 -11.70
CA TYR A 31 -1.26 -18.16 -11.04
C TYR A 31 -1.70 -17.03 -11.97
N LYS A 32 -3.01 -16.88 -12.12
CA LYS A 32 -3.65 -15.75 -12.79
C LYS A 32 -4.63 -15.10 -11.84
N ALA A 33 -4.44 -13.82 -11.59
CA ALA A 33 -5.36 -13.06 -10.76
C ALA A 33 -6.72 -12.94 -11.47
N ARG A 34 -7.81 -13.13 -10.71
CA ARG A 34 -9.16 -13.07 -11.25
C ARG A 34 -9.69 -11.64 -11.19
N HIS A 35 -10.14 -11.11 -12.34
CA HIS A 35 -10.94 -9.89 -12.36
C HIS A 35 -12.37 -10.15 -11.87
N VAL A 36 -12.85 -9.33 -10.95
CA VAL A 36 -14.16 -9.47 -10.30
C VAL A 36 -15.04 -8.25 -10.60
N CYS A 37 -16.28 -8.49 -11.04
CA CYS A 37 -17.27 -7.46 -11.37
C CYS A 37 -17.70 -6.62 -10.16
N MET A 38 -18.01 -5.33 -10.36
CA MET A 38 -18.27 -4.35 -9.29
C MET A 38 -19.38 -4.74 -8.30
N ASN A 39 -20.33 -5.57 -8.73
CA ASN A 39 -21.45 -6.08 -7.92
C ASN A 39 -21.08 -7.23 -6.98
N GLN A 40 -19.86 -7.76 -7.07
CA GLN A 40 -19.37 -8.84 -6.21
C GLN A 40 -18.39 -8.28 -5.18
N GLU A 41 -18.53 -8.72 -3.94
CA GLU A 41 -17.58 -8.41 -2.86
C GLU A 41 -16.24 -9.10 -3.08
N ILE A 42 -15.15 -8.47 -2.62
CA ILE A 42 -13.82 -9.06 -2.62
C ILE A 42 -13.29 -9.00 -1.18
N VAL A 43 -12.95 -10.17 -0.66
CA VAL A 43 -12.36 -10.33 0.68
C VAL A 43 -10.92 -10.81 0.53
N TYR A 44 -10.02 -10.23 1.32
CA TYR A 44 -8.61 -10.62 1.38
C TYR A 44 -8.33 -11.24 2.74
N SER A 45 -7.49 -12.28 2.78
CA SER A 45 -7.05 -12.93 4.02
C SER A 45 -5.97 -12.13 4.77
N SER A 46 -5.33 -11.17 4.10
CA SER A 46 -4.29 -10.32 4.66
C SER A 46 -4.68 -8.85 4.56
N ASP A 47 -4.25 -8.07 5.55
CA ASP A 47 -4.39 -6.61 5.54
C ASP A 47 -3.46 -5.95 4.51
N LEU A 48 -2.38 -6.60 4.12
CA LEU A 48 -1.45 -6.11 3.08
C LEU A 48 -1.42 -7.09 1.90
N PRO A 49 -2.53 -7.21 1.14
CA PRO A 49 -2.58 -8.12 0.02
C PRO A 49 -1.65 -7.64 -1.10
N THR A 50 -0.81 -8.54 -1.61
CA THR A 50 0.06 -8.32 -2.77
C THR A 50 -0.46 -9.01 -4.04
N PHE A 51 -1.33 -10.01 -3.89
CA PHE A 51 -2.13 -10.65 -4.93
C PHE A 51 -3.58 -10.83 -4.48
N GLY A 52 -4.41 -11.24 -5.44
CA GLY A 52 -5.73 -11.76 -5.19
C GLY A 52 -6.69 -11.33 -6.29
N PRO A 53 -7.97 -11.71 -6.15
CA PRO A 53 -9.03 -11.16 -6.98
C PRO A 53 -9.06 -9.62 -6.85
N HIS A 54 -9.27 -8.92 -7.95
CA HIS A 54 -9.28 -7.46 -7.95
C HIS A 54 -10.11 -6.90 -9.11
N ARG A 55 -10.21 -5.58 -9.25
CA ARG A 55 -11.05 -4.94 -10.29
C ARG A 55 -10.25 -4.72 -11.57
N ALA A 56 -10.88 -4.97 -12.72
CA ALA A 56 -10.22 -4.85 -14.03
C ALA A 56 -9.67 -3.45 -14.36
N ALA A 57 -10.18 -2.39 -13.73
CA ALA A 57 -9.63 -1.05 -13.94
C ALA A 57 -8.52 -0.76 -12.91
N TRP A 58 -7.31 -0.45 -13.39
CA TRP A 58 -6.21 0.04 -12.57
C TRP A 58 -6.25 1.58 -12.44
N PRO A 59 -5.68 2.14 -11.37
CA PRO A 59 -5.54 3.59 -11.20
C PRO A 59 -4.37 4.15 -12.02
N ARG A 60 -4.40 5.44 -12.35
CA ARG A 60 -3.20 6.11 -12.89
C ARG A 60 -2.06 6.05 -11.85
N TYR A 61 -0.82 5.96 -12.29
CA TYR A 61 0.30 6.06 -11.35
C TYR A 61 0.36 7.45 -10.70
N GLY A 62 0.68 7.50 -9.42
CA GLY A 62 0.75 8.75 -8.65
C GLY A 62 0.27 8.63 -7.20
N GLU A 63 -0.06 9.79 -6.62
CA GLU A 63 -0.45 9.93 -5.23
C GLU A 63 -1.97 10.15 -5.07
N TYR A 64 -2.57 9.45 -4.11
CA TYR A 64 -4.00 9.43 -3.89
C TYR A 64 -4.34 9.77 -2.45
N LYS A 65 -5.38 10.62 -2.26
CA LYS A 65 -6.00 10.84 -0.94
C LYS A 65 -6.54 9.56 -0.34
N PHE A 66 -7.10 8.70 -1.18
CA PHE A 66 -7.56 7.37 -0.83
C PHE A 66 -7.57 6.52 -2.09
N LEU A 67 -7.06 5.30 -1.97
CA LEU A 67 -7.15 4.29 -3.00
C LEU A 67 -7.52 2.97 -2.33
N PRO A 68 -8.51 2.20 -2.83
CA PRO A 68 -8.90 0.96 -2.18
C PRO A 68 -8.00 -0.22 -2.64
N ARG A 69 -7.92 -1.27 -1.81
CA ARG A 69 -6.98 -2.39 -1.98
C ARG A 69 -6.97 -2.99 -3.38
N GLN A 70 -8.16 -3.23 -3.91
CA GLN A 70 -8.38 -3.81 -5.24
C GLN A 70 -7.78 -3.00 -6.40
N ARG A 71 -7.45 -1.71 -6.21
CA ARG A 71 -6.87 -0.87 -7.26
C ARG A 71 -5.35 -0.98 -7.28
N TRP A 72 -4.72 -0.92 -6.11
CA TRP A 72 -3.27 -1.05 -6.06
C TRP A 72 -2.80 -2.48 -6.32
N ILE A 73 -3.59 -3.51 -5.97
CA ILE A 73 -3.28 -4.91 -6.31
C ILE A 73 -3.17 -5.10 -7.82
N HIS A 74 -4.07 -4.45 -8.59
CA HIS A 74 -3.94 -4.46 -10.04
C HIS A 74 -2.66 -3.74 -10.49
N SER A 75 -2.35 -2.57 -9.92
CA SER A 75 -1.08 -1.90 -10.23
C SER A 75 0.15 -2.77 -9.90
N LEU A 76 0.11 -3.54 -8.80
CA LEU A 76 1.14 -4.50 -8.43
C LEU A 76 1.33 -5.54 -9.54
N GLU A 77 0.26 -6.16 -10.05
CA GLU A 77 0.34 -7.11 -11.19
C GLU A 77 1.08 -6.53 -12.41
N HIS A 78 0.96 -5.22 -12.66
CA HIS A 78 1.66 -4.50 -13.73
C HIS A 78 3.05 -3.96 -13.33
N GLY A 79 3.60 -4.45 -12.22
CA GLY A 79 4.96 -4.13 -11.74
C GLY A 79 5.08 -2.75 -11.08
N ALA A 80 3.99 -2.20 -10.55
CA ALA A 80 4.07 -0.96 -9.79
C ALA A 80 4.63 -1.19 -8.38
N VAL A 81 5.22 -0.14 -7.82
CA VAL A 81 5.58 -0.08 -6.39
C VAL A 81 4.51 0.70 -5.65
N VAL A 82 3.94 0.11 -4.61
CA VAL A 82 2.88 0.73 -3.82
C VAL A 82 3.44 1.11 -2.46
N MET A 83 3.48 2.41 -2.18
CA MET A 83 3.78 2.96 -0.87
C MET A 83 2.49 3.22 -0.10
N LEU A 84 2.32 2.48 0.99
CA LEU A 84 1.25 2.69 1.96
C LEU A 84 1.83 3.36 3.20
N TYR A 85 1.09 4.31 3.77
CA TYR A 85 1.47 4.95 5.03
C TYR A 85 0.26 5.15 5.93
N HIS A 86 0.42 4.99 7.24
CA HIS A 86 -0.64 5.28 8.19
C HIS A 86 -0.93 6.79 8.15
N PRO A 87 -2.19 7.26 8.13
CA PRO A 87 -2.50 8.69 8.09
C PRO A 87 -1.86 9.51 9.22
N CYS A 88 -1.61 8.89 10.38
CA CYS A 88 -0.92 9.49 11.53
C CYS A 88 0.59 9.27 11.55
N ALA A 89 1.20 8.71 10.49
CA ALA A 89 2.65 8.58 10.38
C ALA A 89 3.32 9.97 10.40
N HIS A 90 4.53 10.06 10.97
CA HIS A 90 5.22 11.33 11.05
C HIS A 90 5.46 11.96 9.66
N PRO A 91 4.99 13.20 9.39
CA PRO A 91 4.99 13.78 8.05
C PRO A 91 6.36 13.87 7.40
N PHE A 92 7.41 14.10 8.19
CA PHE A 92 8.79 14.15 7.70
C PHE A 92 9.22 12.83 7.05
N ILE A 93 8.93 11.70 7.70
CA ILE A 93 9.32 10.37 7.20
C ILE A 93 8.48 10.01 5.97
N VAL A 94 7.19 10.32 6.00
CA VAL A 94 6.31 10.13 4.84
C VAL A 94 6.85 10.92 3.65
N LYS A 95 7.24 12.18 3.84
CA LYS A 95 7.83 13.01 2.77
C LYS A 95 9.14 12.42 2.26
N LEU A 96 10.05 12.04 3.15
CA LEU A 96 11.33 11.43 2.78
C LEU A 96 11.15 10.21 1.87
N ILE A 97 10.28 9.26 2.25
CA ILE A 97 10.06 8.05 1.46
C ILE A 97 9.29 8.36 0.18
N LYS A 98 8.35 9.32 0.19
CA LYS A 98 7.68 9.79 -1.03
C LYS A 98 8.69 10.32 -2.05
N ASP A 99 9.65 11.12 -1.61
CA ASP A 99 10.67 11.70 -2.48
C ASP A 99 11.56 10.61 -3.09
N ILE A 100 11.90 9.57 -2.32
CA ILE A 100 12.64 8.38 -2.80
C ILE A 100 11.81 7.60 -3.83
N VAL A 101 10.55 7.30 -3.54
CA VAL A 101 9.69 6.52 -4.45
C VAL A 101 9.46 7.28 -5.77
N LYS A 102 9.26 8.60 -5.69
CA LYS A 102 8.99 9.46 -6.86
C LYS A 102 10.22 9.69 -7.75
N SER A 103 11.44 9.62 -7.20
CA SER A 103 12.65 9.95 -7.96
C SER A 103 13.06 8.86 -8.96
N CYS A 104 12.82 7.58 -8.62
CA CYS A 104 13.33 6.45 -9.39
C CYS A 104 12.25 5.71 -10.19
N LEU A 105 10.97 5.78 -9.76
CA LEU A 105 9.94 4.86 -10.24
C LEU A 105 8.78 5.62 -10.89
N TYR A 106 8.61 5.46 -12.21
CA TYR A 106 7.42 5.95 -12.90
C TYR A 106 6.15 5.24 -12.45
N ARG A 107 6.20 3.91 -12.27
CA ARG A 107 5.06 3.07 -11.87
C ARG A 107 4.94 3.04 -10.34
N HIS A 108 4.54 4.14 -9.73
CA HIS A 108 4.29 4.19 -8.29
C HIS A 108 2.84 4.49 -7.95
N ILE A 109 2.40 3.99 -6.80
CA ILE A 109 1.15 4.37 -6.16
C ILE A 109 1.46 4.75 -4.72
N ILE A 110 1.02 5.92 -4.29
CA ILE A 110 1.21 6.39 -2.91
C ILE A 110 -0.16 6.70 -2.32
N THR A 111 -0.53 6.06 -1.21
CA THR A 111 -1.83 6.32 -0.57
C THR A 111 -1.82 6.07 0.94
N PRO A 112 -2.63 6.81 1.73
CA PRO A 112 -2.82 6.50 3.14
C PRO A 112 -3.53 5.15 3.36
N TYR A 113 -3.15 4.43 4.42
CA TYR A 113 -3.73 3.15 4.79
C TYR A 113 -3.79 2.95 6.31
N THR A 114 -5.00 2.84 6.86
CA THR A 114 -5.23 2.80 8.32
C THR A 114 -5.01 1.45 8.97
N LEU A 115 -4.89 0.37 8.19
CA LEU A 115 -4.65 -0.97 8.74
C LEU A 115 -3.16 -1.24 8.98
N LEU A 116 -2.28 -0.27 8.73
CA LEU A 116 -0.89 -0.36 9.14
C LEU A 116 -0.78 -0.21 10.67
N PRO A 117 0.00 -1.07 11.34
CA PRO A 117 0.18 -0.97 12.79
C PRO A 117 0.97 0.28 13.15
N HIS A 118 0.70 0.85 14.34
CA HIS A 118 1.27 2.14 14.74
C HIS A 118 2.81 2.12 14.83
N ASN A 119 3.41 0.99 15.18
CA ASN A 119 4.86 0.81 15.26
C ASN A 119 5.54 0.59 13.89
N ARG A 120 4.78 0.25 12.85
CA ARG A 120 5.26 0.13 11.46
C ARG A 120 4.32 0.91 10.54
N PRO A 121 4.35 2.25 10.61
CA PRO A 121 3.35 3.09 9.98
C PRO A 121 3.59 3.28 8.47
N ILE A 122 4.51 2.53 7.85
CA ILE A 122 4.86 2.62 6.43
C ILE A 122 5.11 1.21 5.89
N ALA A 123 4.60 0.92 4.70
CA ALA A 123 4.86 -0.32 3.97
C ALA A 123 5.12 -0.04 2.49
N LEU A 124 6.02 -0.81 1.90
CA LEU A 124 6.25 -0.85 0.45
C LEU A 124 5.82 -2.23 -0.03
N LEU A 125 4.95 -2.26 -1.03
CA LEU A 125 4.46 -3.49 -1.66
C LEU A 125 4.93 -3.53 -3.12
N THR A 126 5.35 -4.72 -3.55
CA THR A 126 5.81 -4.98 -4.91
C THR A 126 5.31 -6.35 -5.36
N TRP A 127 5.40 -6.60 -6.67
CA TRP A 127 5.10 -7.86 -7.33
C TRP A 127 6.25 -8.23 -8.26
N GLY A 128 6.63 -9.50 -8.26
CA GLY A 128 7.77 -10.02 -9.03
C GLY A 128 8.62 -11.00 -8.23
#